data_AF-A0A444GLP9-F1
#
_entry.id   AF-A0A444GLP9-F1
#
_cell.length_a   1.000
_cell.length_b   1.000
_cell.length_c   1.000
_cell.angle_alpha   90.00
_cell.angle_beta   90.00
_cell.angle_gamma   90.00
#
_symmetry.space_group_name_H-M   'P 1'
#
loop_
_entity.id
_entity.type
_entity.pdbx_description
1 polymer ?
#
loop_
_entity_poly.entity_id
_entity_poly.type
_entity_poly.pdbx_seq_one_letter_code
_entity_poly.pdbx_strand_id
1 'polypeptide(L)'
;MLKITKENKQEAAKIFAANPTVQNLFVNNKSEFFTSRNLAENSVSKPKEEVTEILRSSVDTDVSEETPEEETKATVNSKPPVAKPATKKPPVAKPTTAKPPVKVSAPVKDKAEEAQEPTPVEDNAGETQEPKA
;
A
#
# COMPACT_ATOMS: atom_id res chain seq x y z
N MET A 1 13.04 2.71 7.78
CA MET A 1 12.58 1.77 6.74
C MET A 1 12.09 0.53 7.45
N LEU A 2 10.88 0.04 7.15
CA LEU A 2 10.31 -1.11 7.85
C LEU A 2 11.16 -2.34 7.57
N LYS A 3 11.62 -3.00 8.64
CA LYS A 3 12.38 -4.25 8.55
C LYS A 3 11.43 -5.39 8.15
N ILE A 4 11.69 -6.00 7.00
CA ILE A 4 10.98 -7.20 6.56
C ILE A 4 11.43 -8.38 7.43
N THR A 5 10.48 -9.03 8.11
CA THR A 5 10.72 -10.26 8.88
C THR A 5 10.69 -11.50 7.98
N LYS A 6 11.06 -12.66 8.52
CA LYS A 6 11.02 -13.94 7.78
C LYS A 6 9.58 -14.35 7.46
N GLU A 7 8.66 -14.10 8.38
CA GLU A 7 7.23 -14.36 8.23
C GLU A 7 6.66 -13.56 7.06
N ASN A 8 6.98 -12.26 6.97
CA ASN A 8 6.54 -11.42 5.86
C ASN A 8 7.04 -11.93 4.50
N LYS A 9 8.28 -12.46 4.43
CA LYS A 9 8.80 -13.07 3.20
C LYS A 9 8.05 -14.35 2.83
N GLN A 10 7.72 -15.18 3.82
CA GLN A 10 6.97 -16.42 3.60
C GLN A 10 5.54 -16.13 3.12
N GLU A 11 4.87 -15.13 3.69
CA GLU A 11 3.55 -14.70 3.22
C GLU A 11 3.61 -14.09 1.82
N ALA A 12 4.61 -13.24 1.56
CA ALA A 12 4.85 -12.73 0.21
C ALA A 12 5.06 -13.87 -0.81
N ALA A 13 5.81 -14.92 -0.44
CA ALA A 13 6.01 -16.10 -1.29
C ALA A 13 4.68 -16.76 -1.69
N LYS A 14 3.79 -16.96 -0.70
CA LYS A 14 2.45 -17.52 -0.93
C LYS A 14 1.62 -16.65 -1.87
N ILE A 15 1.69 -15.33 -1.69
CA ILE A 15 0.94 -14.37 -2.53
C ILE A 15 1.49 -14.38 -3.97
N PHE A 16 2.81 -14.43 -4.16
CA PHE A 16 3.44 -14.54 -5.48
C PHE A 16 3.13 -15.87 -6.17
N ALA A 17 3.10 -16.98 -5.43
CA ALA A 17 2.70 -18.29 -5.95
C ALA A 17 1.24 -18.29 -6.41
N ALA A 18 0.35 -17.67 -5.63
CA ALA A 18 -1.08 -17.55 -5.98
C ALA A 18 -1.33 -16.57 -7.15
N ASN A 19 -0.49 -15.54 -7.30
CA ASN A 19 -0.67 -14.48 -8.32
C ASN A 19 0.63 -14.27 -9.12
N PRO A 20 0.93 -15.15 -10.10
CA PRO A 20 2.20 -15.15 -10.81
C PRO A 20 2.43 -13.90 -11.68
N THR A 21 1.40 -13.09 -11.92
CA THR A 21 1.49 -11.82 -12.66
C THR A 21 2.05 -10.68 -11.82
N VAL A 22 2.01 -10.79 -10.49
CA VAL A 22 2.49 -9.76 -9.57
C VAL A 22 4.00 -9.90 -9.41
N GLN A 23 4.74 -8.81 -9.69
CA GLN A 23 6.21 -8.79 -9.61
C GLN A 23 6.72 -8.20 -8.29
N ASN A 24 5.95 -7.30 -7.71
CA ASN A 24 6.27 -6.58 -6.50
C ASN A 24 5.06 -6.47 -5.59
N LEU A 25 5.32 -6.62 -4.30
CA LEU A 25 4.37 -6.40 -3.23
C LEU A 25 4.88 -5.27 -2.34
N PHE A 26 3.96 -4.49 -1.82
CA PHE A 26 4.23 -3.39 -0.91
C PHE A 26 3.65 -3.76 0.44
N VAL A 27 4.45 -3.73 1.49
CA VAL A 27 4.01 -4.02 2.85
C VAL A 27 4.05 -2.75 3.70
N ASN A 28 2.97 -2.51 4.45
CA ASN A 28 2.90 -1.41 5.41
C ASN A 28 3.37 -1.84 6.81
N ASN A 29 3.30 -0.93 7.78
CA ASN A 29 3.62 -1.19 9.19
C ASN A 29 2.62 -2.08 9.93
N LYS A 30 1.48 -2.38 9.33
CA LYS A 30 0.49 -3.33 9.83
C LYS A 30 0.67 -4.73 9.25
N SER A 31 1.77 -4.96 8.52
CA SER A 31 2.03 -6.21 7.79
C SER A 31 0.95 -6.55 6.75
N GLU A 32 0.27 -5.55 6.20
CA GLU A 32 -0.68 -5.73 5.11
C GLU A 32 0.03 -5.61 3.76
N PHE A 33 -0.28 -6.52 2.82
CA PHE A 33 0.32 -6.56 1.49
C PHE A 33 -0.58 -5.88 0.45
N PHE A 34 0.05 -5.11 -0.43
CA PHE A 34 -0.61 -4.41 -1.52
C PHE A 34 0.15 -4.62 -2.83
N THR A 35 -0.57 -4.60 -3.95
CA THR A 35 0.02 -4.69 -5.29
C THR A 35 0.45 -3.34 -5.85
N SER A 36 0.20 -2.24 -5.13
CA SER A 36 0.67 -0.91 -5.51
C SER A 36 1.08 -0.08 -4.30
N ARG A 37 2.13 0.71 -4.48
CA ARG A 37 2.64 1.62 -3.45
C ARG A 37 1.58 2.63 -3.00
N ASN A 38 0.81 3.17 -3.94
CA ASN A 38 -0.24 4.15 -3.64
C ASN A 38 -1.33 3.57 -2.73
N LEU A 39 -1.76 2.32 -2.94
CA LEU A 39 -2.72 1.67 -2.05
C LEU A 39 -2.14 1.47 -0.65
N ALA A 40 -0.87 1.03 -0.55
CA ALA A 40 -0.21 0.85 0.73
C ALA A 40 -0.07 2.16 1.52
N GLU A 41 0.35 3.24 0.85
CA GLU A 41 0.52 4.56 1.47
C GLU A 41 -0.82 5.16 1.95
N ASN A 42 -1.91 4.95 1.19
CA ASN A 42 -3.24 5.46 1.55
C ASN A 42 -4.00 4.57 2.54
N SER A 43 -3.51 3.35 2.84
CA SER A 43 -4.16 2.46 3.82
C SER A 43 -3.99 2.94 5.27
N VAL A 44 -3.02 3.81 5.52
CA VAL A 44 -2.70 4.31 6.87
C VAL A 44 -3.08 5.79 7.00
N SER A 45 -3.73 6.14 8.11
CA SER A 45 -4.33 7.47 8.34
C SER A 45 -3.32 8.57 8.70
N LYS A 46 -2.04 8.21 8.84
CA LYS A 46 -0.95 9.07 9.36
C LYS A 46 0.22 9.05 8.37
N PRO A 47 1.07 10.09 8.36
CA PRO A 47 1.78 10.51 7.15
C PRO A 47 2.75 9.44 6.66
N LYS A 48 2.53 8.99 5.41
CA LYS A 48 3.44 8.18 4.56
C LYS A 48 4.34 7.27 5.38
N GLU A 49 3.74 6.39 6.17
CA GLU A 49 4.51 5.42 6.92
C GLU A 49 5.26 4.51 5.95
N GLU A 50 6.34 3.95 6.47
CA GLU A 50 7.38 3.28 5.71
C GLU A 50 6.83 2.04 4.99
N VAL A 51 6.40 2.24 3.76
CA VAL A 51 6.07 1.15 2.85
C VAL A 51 7.36 0.53 2.36
N THR A 52 7.53 -0.78 2.60
CA THR A 52 8.66 -1.53 2.06
C THR A 52 8.22 -2.34 0.86
N GLU A 53 9.03 -2.30 -0.20
CA GLU A 53 8.80 -3.07 -1.42
C GLU A 53 9.52 -4.42 -1.34
N ILE A 54 8.80 -5.49 -1.65
CA ILE A 54 9.29 -6.85 -1.74
C ILE A 54 9.19 -7.27 -3.21
N LEU A 55 10.32 -7.56 -3.82
CA LEU A 55 10.39 -8.09 -5.18
C LEU A 55 10.25 -9.60 -5.14
N ARG A 56 9.55 -10.18 -6.13
CA ARG A 56 9.40 -11.63 -6.28
C ARG A 56 10.75 -12.36 -6.32
N SER A 57 11.69 -11.80 -7.08
CA SER A 57 13.06 -12.33 -7.19
C SER A 57 13.82 -12.39 -5.86
N SER A 58 13.44 -11.57 -4.87
CA SER A 58 14.06 -11.57 -3.55
C SER A 58 13.51 -12.66 -2.63
N VAL A 59 12.41 -13.32 -3.01
CA VAL A 59 11.72 -14.34 -2.20
C VAL A 59 12.02 -15.73 -2.75
N ASP A 60 12.07 -15.89 -4.06
CA ASP A 60 12.33 -17.18 -4.73
C ASP A 60 13.73 -17.77 -4.40
N THR A 61 14.71 -16.94 -4.02
CA THR A 61 16.05 -17.42 -3.66
C THR A 61 16.17 -18.03 -2.26
N ASP A 62 15.22 -17.76 -1.35
CA ASP A 62 15.27 -18.23 0.04
C ASP A 62 14.27 -19.37 0.33
N VAL A 63 13.30 -19.61 -0.56
CA VAL A 63 12.21 -20.60 -0.40
C VAL A 63 12.24 -21.61 -1.55
N SER A 64 13.44 -22.04 -1.95
CA SER A 64 13.62 -23.00 -3.05
C SER A 64 13.70 -24.48 -2.59
N GLU A 65 13.06 -24.84 -1.48
CA GLU A 65 12.85 -26.25 -1.09
C GLU A 65 11.54 -26.43 -0.31
N GLU A 66 10.39 -26.22 -0.95
CA GLU A 66 9.21 -27.04 -0.64
C GLU A 66 8.24 -27.00 -1.83
N THR A 67 8.45 -27.94 -2.74
CA THR A 67 7.54 -28.28 -3.83
C THR A 67 6.24 -28.84 -3.23
N PRO A 68 5.06 -28.26 -3.45
CA PRO A 68 3.84 -29.03 -3.36
C PRO A 68 3.72 -29.80 -4.68
N GLU A 69 4.24 -31.02 -4.70
CA GLU A 69 3.77 -32.04 -5.64
C GLU A 69 2.32 -32.37 -5.30
N GLU A 70 1.36 -31.59 -5.81
CA GLU A 70 -0.03 -32.02 -5.84
C GLU A 70 -0.33 -32.58 -7.24
N GLU A 71 -0.15 -33.90 -7.36
CA GLU A 71 -0.73 -34.73 -8.41
C GLU A 71 -2.25 -34.49 -8.49
N THR A 72 -2.69 -33.63 -9.41
CA THR A 72 -4.08 -33.71 -9.91
C THR A 72 -4.11 -34.60 -11.13
N LYS A 73 -4.13 -35.90 -10.87
CA LYS A 73 -4.47 -36.94 -11.84
C LYS A 73 -5.98 -36.88 -12.14
N ALA A 74 -6.39 -35.98 -13.04
CA ALA A 74 -7.74 -35.95 -13.58
C ALA A 74 -7.75 -36.36 -15.06
N THR A 75 -7.97 -37.66 -15.26
CA THR A 75 -8.74 -38.33 -16.32
C THR A 75 -8.94 -37.57 -17.65
N VAL A 76 -8.33 -38.16 -18.68
CA VAL A 76 -8.55 -37.90 -20.11
C VAL A 76 -9.99 -38.27 -20.54
N ASN A 77 -10.47 -37.58 -21.58
CA ASN A 77 -11.61 -37.88 -22.46
C ASN A 77 -13.03 -37.50 -21.99
N SER A 78 -13.51 -36.36 -22.49
CA SER A 78 -14.49 -36.34 -23.59
C SER A 78 -14.78 -34.92 -24.10
N LYS A 79 -14.44 -34.69 -25.39
CA LYS A 79 -15.18 -33.90 -26.39
C LYS A 79 -15.86 -32.59 -25.94
N PRO A 80 -15.44 -31.41 -26.43
CA PRO A 80 -16.14 -30.16 -26.12
C PRO A 80 -17.46 -30.08 -26.92
N PRO A 81 -18.63 -29.84 -26.29
CA PRO A 81 -19.73 -29.23 -26.99
C PRO A 81 -19.39 -27.74 -27.19
N VAL A 82 -19.33 -27.32 -28.45
CA VAL A 82 -19.22 -25.93 -28.86
C VAL A 82 -20.45 -25.17 -28.37
N ALA A 83 -20.37 -24.57 -27.19
CA ALA A 83 -21.35 -23.61 -26.72
C ALA A 83 -21.08 -22.26 -27.39
N LYS A 84 -21.98 -21.88 -28.29
CA LYS A 84 -21.99 -20.58 -28.97
C LYS A 84 -21.90 -19.44 -27.94
N PRO A 85 -21.16 -18.34 -28.22
CA PRO A 85 -21.17 -17.18 -27.35
C PRO A 85 -22.56 -16.53 -27.43
N ALA A 86 -23.33 -16.65 -26.34
CA ALA A 86 -24.48 -15.77 -26.14
C ALA A 86 -23.93 -14.38 -25.84
N THR A 87 -23.81 -13.56 -26.87
CA THR A 87 -23.61 -12.10 -26.77
C THR A 87 -24.85 -11.48 -26.13
N LYS A 88 -25.00 -11.66 -24.82
CA LYS A 88 -25.81 -10.74 -24.02
C LYS A 88 -24.94 -9.52 -23.77
N LYS A 89 -25.03 -8.58 -24.72
CA LYS A 89 -24.63 -7.18 -24.57
C LYS A 89 -25.06 -6.72 -23.17
N PRO A 90 -24.14 -6.31 -22.27
CA PRO A 90 -24.56 -5.65 -21.06
C PRO A 90 -25.31 -4.37 -21.47
N PRO A 91 -26.47 -4.05 -20.87
CA PRO A 91 -27.04 -2.73 -21.06
C PRO A 91 -25.98 -1.73 -20.60
N VAL A 92 -25.55 -0.88 -21.54
CA VAL A 92 -24.74 0.29 -21.25
C VAL A 92 -25.58 1.15 -20.32
N ALA A 93 -25.36 1.00 -19.01
CA ALA A 93 -25.79 1.99 -18.05
C ALA A 93 -25.02 3.25 -18.42
N LYS A 94 -25.73 4.21 -19.02
CA LYS A 94 -25.22 5.56 -19.18
C LYS A 94 -24.78 6.02 -17.78
N PRO A 95 -23.56 6.55 -17.59
CA PRO A 95 -23.29 7.32 -16.40
C PRO A 95 -24.23 8.52 -16.45
N THR A 96 -25.31 8.49 -15.68
CA THR A 96 -26.01 9.71 -15.31
C THR A 96 -25.01 10.49 -14.47
N THR A 97 -24.38 11.47 -15.12
CA THR A 97 -23.61 12.52 -14.47
C THR A 97 -24.56 13.34 -13.61
N ALA A 98 -24.94 12.77 -12.45
CA ALA A 98 -25.55 13.53 -11.37
C ALA A 98 -24.41 14.33 -10.75
N LYS A 99 -24.12 15.46 -11.40
CA LYS A 99 -23.36 16.57 -10.84
C LYS A 99 -23.98 16.85 -9.45
N PRO A 100 -23.26 16.70 -8.33
CA PRO A 100 -23.78 17.19 -7.07
C PRO A 100 -23.98 18.71 -7.23
N PRO A 101 -25.10 19.28 -6.78
CA PRO A 101 -25.25 20.72 -6.78
C PRO A 101 -24.16 21.28 -5.88
N VAL A 102 -23.20 21.96 -6.51
CA VAL A 102 -22.22 22.80 -5.84
C VAL A 102 -23.05 23.88 -5.15
N LYS A 103 -23.27 23.74 -3.83
CA LYS A 103 -23.74 24.86 -3.01
C LYS A 103 -22.56 25.83 -2.92
N VAL A 104 -22.52 26.73 -3.89
CA VAL A 104 -21.71 27.94 -3.84
C VAL A 104 -22.38 28.85 -2.82
N SER A 105 -21.97 28.73 -1.56
CA SER A 105 -22.11 29.83 -0.61
C SER A 105 -20.79 30.57 -0.61
N ALA A 106 -20.78 31.67 -1.35
CA ALA A 106 -19.70 32.65 -1.39
C ALA A 106 -19.71 33.50 -0.09
N PRO A 107 -18.88 34.55 0.04
CA PRO A 107 -17.87 34.69 1.09
C PRO A 107 -18.25 35.69 2.19
N VAL A 108 -17.68 35.52 3.38
CA VAL A 108 -17.57 36.58 4.40
C VAL A 108 -16.10 36.53 4.84
N LYS A 109 -15.19 37.25 4.18
CA LYS A 109 -14.81 38.65 4.47
C LYS A 109 -14.63 38.95 5.96
N ASP A 110 -13.37 39.20 6.28
CA ASP A 110 -12.90 40.11 7.33
C ASP A 110 -13.21 39.71 8.78
N LYS A 111 -12.16 39.50 9.58
CA LYS A 111 -11.66 40.59 10.44
C LYS A 111 -10.67 40.08 11.51
N ALA A 112 -9.58 40.85 11.62
CA ALA A 112 -8.68 41.08 12.75
C ALA A 112 -7.85 39.87 13.25
N GLU A 113 -6.52 39.89 13.13
CA GLU A 113 -5.61 40.80 13.85
C GLU A 113 -5.69 40.55 15.36
N GLU A 114 -4.76 39.73 15.87
CA GLU A 114 -4.05 40.12 17.08
C GLU A 114 -2.64 39.52 17.01
N ALA A 115 -1.69 40.42 16.83
CA ALA A 115 -0.30 40.18 17.11
C ALA A 115 -0.13 39.98 18.62
N GLN A 116 0.62 38.96 19.03
CA GLN A 116 1.36 39.05 20.28
C GLN A 116 2.83 38.72 20.03
N GLU A 117 3.63 39.69 20.44
CA GLU A 117 5.06 39.90 20.25
C GLU A 117 5.95 38.82 20.90
N PRO A 118 7.23 38.73 20.49
CA PRO A 118 8.18 37.76 21.00
C PRO A 118 8.85 38.25 22.28
N THR A 119 9.24 37.36 23.20
CA THR A 119 10.39 37.53 24.12
C THR A 119 10.59 36.25 24.97
N PRO A 120 11.76 36.04 25.61
CA PRO A 120 13.11 36.46 25.25
C PRO A 120 14.06 35.25 25.14
N VAL A 121 15.22 35.48 24.52
CA VAL A 121 16.38 34.60 24.53
C VAL A 121 16.98 34.65 25.93
N GLU A 122 16.99 33.53 26.68
CA GLU A 122 17.84 33.40 27.86
C GLU A 122 19.22 32.89 27.43
N ASP A 123 20.14 33.85 27.47
CA ASP A 123 21.58 33.71 27.50
C ASP A 123 21.97 32.87 28.74
N ASN A 124 22.28 31.58 28.55
CA ASN A 124 23.01 30.81 29.56
C ASN A 124 24.49 30.77 29.19
N ALA A 125 25.16 31.85 29.59
CA ALA A 125 26.60 31.87 29.77
C ALA A 125 27.00 30.91 30.90
N GLY A 126 27.92 29.99 30.57
CA GLY A 126 28.97 29.55 31.48
C GLY A 126 28.66 28.37 32.41
N GLU A 127 29.22 27.20 32.09
CA GLU A 127 29.98 26.48 33.12
C GLU A 127 31.19 25.76 32.48
N THR A 128 32.35 26.18 32.94
CA THR A 128 33.69 25.70 32.62
C THR A 128 33.86 24.27 33.13
N GLN A 129 34.17 23.30 32.25
CA GLN A 129 34.70 22.01 32.70
C GLN A 129 36.20 22.15 32.95
N GLU A 130 36.61 21.98 34.22
CA GLU A 130 37.99 21.72 34.60
C GLU A 130 38.50 20.41 33.99
N PRO A 131 39.73 20.34 33.47
CA PRO A 131 40.37 19.07 33.14
C PRO A 131 40.91 18.41 34.42
N LYS A 132 40.48 17.18 34.70
CA LYS A 132 41.15 16.32 35.69
C LYS A 132 42.52 15.91 35.18
N ALA A 133 43.52 16.08 36.04
CA ALA A 133 44.87 15.53 35.91
C ALA A 133 44.90 14.01 36.08
#